data_AF-A0A0F9BS15-F1
#
_entry.id   AF-A0A0F9BS15-F1
#
_cell.length_a   1.000
_cell.length_b   1.000
_cell.length_c   1.000
_cell.angle_alpha   90.00
_cell.angle_beta   90.00
_cell.angle_gamma   90.00
#
_symmetry.space_group_name_H-M   'P 1'
#
loop_
_entity.id
_entity.type
_entity.pdbx_description
1 polymer ?
#
loop_
_entity_poly.entity_id
_entity_poly.type
_entity_poly.pdbx_seq_one_letter_code
_entity_poly.pdbx_strand_id
1 'polypeptide(L)' 'MINLISGIKQSCLRCGKTALITDAETGEIFCGGCGFVLSEKLQ' A
#
# COMPACT_ATOMS: atom_id res chain seq x y z
N MET A 1 1.63 -24.47 11.37
CA MET A 1 2.14 -23.08 11.39
C MET A 1 2.56 -22.72 9.98
N ILE A 2 1.69 -22.06 9.20
CA ILE A 2 2.07 -21.56 7.87
C ILE A 2 2.93 -20.31 8.12
N ASN A 3 4.22 -20.38 7.76
CA ASN A 3 5.06 -19.20 7.65
C ASN A 3 4.71 -18.53 6.32
N LEU A 4 3.76 -17.59 6.35
CA LEU A 4 3.43 -16.76 5.19
C LEU A 4 4.49 -15.66 5.05
N ILE A 5 5.64 -16.02 4.51
CA ILE A 5 6.65 -15.07 4.00
C ILE A 5 6.78 -15.31 2.49
N SER A 6 5.66 -15.26 1.79
CA SER A 6 5.65 -15.26 0.33
C SER A 6 5.44 -13.83 -0.14
N GLY A 7 6.55 -13.14 -0.41
CA GLY A 7 6.60 -11.90 -1.17
C GLY A 7 5.67 -10.78 -0.68
N ILE A 8 6.23 -9.82 0.06
CA ILE A 8 5.62 -8.49 0.23
C ILE A 8 5.65 -7.79 -1.14
N LYS A 9 4.94 -8.29 -2.15
CA LYS A 9 4.48 -7.47 -3.26
C LYS A 9 3.49 -6.53 -2.61
N GLN A 10 3.90 -5.29 -2.36
CA GLN A 10 3.02 -4.29 -1.79
C GLN A 10 1.85 -4.07 -2.74
N SER A 11 0.79 -4.85 -2.54
CA SER A 11 -0.49 -4.74 -3.23
C SER A 11 -1.46 -4.00 -2.34
N CYS A 12 -2.27 -3.15 -2.95
CA CYS A 12 -3.32 -2.41 -2.26
C CYS A 12 -4.24 -3.37 -1.49
N LEU A 13 -4.39 -3.16 -0.18
CA LEU A 13 -5.28 -3.95 0.67
C LEU A 13 -6.76 -3.83 0.28
N ARG A 14 -7.15 -2.78 -0.46
CA ARG A 14 -8.54 -2.57 -0.88
C ARG A 14 -8.89 -3.24 -2.19
N CYS A 15 -8.06 -3.07 -3.21
CA CYS A 15 -8.38 -3.52 -4.58
C CYS A 15 -7.45 -4.62 -5.10
N GLY A 16 -6.42 -5.01 -4.34
CA GLY A 16 -5.43 -6.01 -4.73
C GLY A 16 -4.45 -5.55 -5.82
N LYS A 17 -4.60 -4.32 -6.36
CA LYS A 17 -3.69 -3.79 -7.38
C LYS A 17 -2.33 -3.46 -6.79
N THR A 18 -1.28 -3.72 -7.56
CA THR A 18 0.12 -3.42 -7.18
C THR A 18 0.55 -1.99 -7.55
N ALA A 19 -0.40 -1.16 -8.02
CA ALA A 19 -0.15 0.25 -8.34
C ALA A 19 -0.19 1.07 -7.04
N LEU A 20 0.96 1.16 -6.37
CA LEU A 20 1.18 2.06 -5.24
C LEU A 20 1.99 3.27 -5.71
N ILE A 21 1.56 4.44 -5.27
CA ILE A 21 2.17 5.73 -5.52
C ILE A 21 2.58 6.28 -4.16
N THR A 22 3.82 6.75 -4.06
CA THR A 22 4.31 7.45 -2.88
C THR A 22 4.25 8.94 -3.18
N ASP A 23 3.51 9.68 -2.36
CA ASP A 23 3.55 11.12 -2.38
C ASP A 23 4.89 11.61 -1.83
N ALA A 24 5.65 12.34 -2.63
CA ALA A 24 6.95 12.84 -2.22
C ALA A 24 6.85 14.09 -1.32
N GLU A 25 5.70 14.79 -1.33
CA GLU A 25 5.48 16.00 -0.55
C GLU A 25 5.08 15.66 0.89
N THR A 26 4.23 14.64 1.07
CA THR A 26 3.74 14.21 2.40
C THR A 26 4.44 12.96 2.94
N GLY A 27 5.06 12.16 2.06
CA GLY A 27 5.63 10.86 2.40
C GLY A 27 4.58 9.76 2.58
N GLU A 28 3.36 9.98 2.10
CA GLU A 28 2.26 9.01 2.19
C GLU A 28 2.29 8.02 1.03
N ILE A 29 1.86 6.78 1.27
CA ILE A 29 1.73 5.77 0.22
C ILE A 29 0.25 5.57 -0.03
N PHE A 30 -0.18 5.69 -1.29
CA PHE A 30 -1.56 5.45 -1.69
C PHE A 30 -1.64 4.60 -2.96
N CYS A 31 -2.76 3.92 -3.17
CA CYS A 31 -2.98 3.12 -4.36
C CYS A 31 -3.50 4.01 -5.49
N GLY A 32 -2.71 4.18 -6.55
CA GLY A 32 -3.13 4.91 -7.76
C GLY A 32 -4.28 4.23 -8.53
N GLY A 33 -4.62 2.99 -8.20
CA GLY A 33 -5.70 2.24 -8.84
C GLY A 33 -7.09 2.45 -8.24
N CYS A 34 -7.20 2.76 -6.95
CA CYS A 34 -8.48 2.95 -6.25
C CYS A 34 -8.48 4.12 -5.26
N GLY A 35 -7.37 4.85 -5.13
CA GLY A 35 -7.22 5.99 -4.22
C GLY A 35 -7.02 5.62 -2.75
N PHE A 36 -6.75 4.36 -2.41
CA PHE A 36 -6.63 3.94 -1.00
C PHE A 36 -5.29 4.35 -0.40
N VAL A 37 -5.29 5.04 0.75
CA VAL A 37 -4.07 5.42 1.48
C VAL A 37 -3.62 4.25 2.37
N LEU A 38 -2.39 3.77 2.18
CA LEU A 38 -1.79 2.65 2.92
C LEU A 38 -1.06 3.10 4.19
N SER A 39 -0.48 4.30 4.17
CA SER A 39 0.19 4.89 5.31
C SER A 39 -0.57 6.14 5.72
N GLU A 40 -1.65 5.93 6.48
CA GLU A 40 -2.20 7.02 7.28
C GLU A 40 -1.12 7.45 8.28
N LYS A 41 -0.73 8.73 8.26
CA LYS A 41 -0.01 9.31 9.40
C LYS A 41 -0.96 9.18 10.59
N LEU A 42 -0.61 8.31 11.54
CA LEU A 42 -1.17 8.35 12.89
C LEU A 42 -0.86 9.75 13.43
N GLN A 43 -1.84 10.64 13.31
CA GLN A 43 -1.81 11.98 13.88
C GLN A 43 -2.25 11.91 15.34
#